data_AF-A0A3A0AI73-F1
#
_entry.id   AF-A0A3A0AI73-F1
#
_cell.length_a   1.000
_cell.length_b   1.000
_cell.length_c   1.000
_cell.angle_alpha   90.00
_cell.angle_beta   90.00
_cell.angle_gamma   90.00
#
_symmetry.space_group_name_H-M   'P 1'
#
loop_
_entity.id
_entity.type
_entity.pdbx_description
1 polymer ?
#
loop_
_entity_poly.entity_id
_entity_poly.type
_entity_poly.pdbx_seq_one_letter_code
_entity_poly.pdbx_strand_id
1 'polypeptide(L)'
;MDFERFKVDRLVRDATLHQLTIIGEATKRLSKRFRQHHPAIPWQQMAGMRDHLVHAYDKVNLALVWRTATVDVPRLRQDLEPLIPPEESDSA
;
A
#
# COMPACT_ATOMS: atom_id res chain seq x y z
N MET A 1 2.26 -18.80 -3.34
CA MET A 1 3.52 -18.59 -2.59
C MET A 1 3.16 -18.47 -1.12
N ASP A 2 3.94 -19.08 -0.22
CA ASP A 2 3.76 -18.95 1.23
C ASP A 2 4.83 -18.03 1.84
N PHE A 3 4.77 -17.82 3.15
CA PHE A 3 5.69 -16.92 3.85
C PHE A 3 7.13 -17.41 3.84
N GLU A 4 7.37 -18.72 3.94
CA GLU A 4 8.73 -19.28 3.94
C GLU A 4 9.42 -19.08 2.59
N ARG A 5 8.70 -19.29 1.49
CA ARG A 5 9.22 -18.99 0.15
C ARG A 5 9.41 -17.49 -0.07
N PHE A 6 8.51 -16.65 0.45
CA PHE A 6 8.66 -15.20 0.39
C PHE A 6 9.93 -14.71 1.10
N LYS A 7 10.28 -15.25 2.27
CA LYS A 7 11.48 -14.83 3.02
C LYS A 7 12.77 -14.96 2.22
N VAL A 8 12.89 -16.01 1.43
CA VAL A 8 14.11 -16.36 0.69
C VAL A 8 14.11 -15.83 -0.76
N ASP A 9 12.93 -15.55 -1.32
CA ASP A 9 12.81 -14.97 -2.66
C ASP A 9 13.05 -13.46 -2.62
N ARG A 10 14.31 -13.06 -2.83
CA ARG A 10 14.71 -11.65 -2.82
C ARG A 10 14.00 -10.83 -3.89
N LEU A 11 13.78 -11.38 -5.08
CA LEU A 11 13.12 -10.64 -6.17
C LEU A 11 11.70 -10.26 -5.76
N VAL A 12 10.93 -11.22 -5.22
CA VAL A 12 9.56 -10.93 -4.81
C VAL A 12 9.52 -10.01 -3.60
N ARG A 13 10.45 -10.15 -2.65
CA ARG A 13 10.57 -9.21 -1.53
C ARG A 13 10.81 -7.78 -1.99
N ASP A 14 11.82 -7.57 -2.83
CA ASP A 14 12.21 -6.24 -3.30
C ASP A 14 11.07 -5.61 -4.11
N ALA A 15 10.40 -6.39 -4.96
CA ALA A 15 9.21 -5.96 -5.69
C ALA A 15 8.05 -5.58 -4.73
N THR A 16 7.79 -6.38 -3.69
CA THR A 16 6.72 -6.13 -2.72
C THR A 16 6.98 -4.85 -1.93
N LEU A 17 8.21 -4.64 -1.45
CA LEU A 17 8.61 -3.43 -0.73
C LEU A 17 8.45 -2.18 -1.61
N HIS A 18 8.84 -2.29 -2.88
CA HIS A 18 8.69 -1.21 -3.84
C HIS A 18 7.20 -0.84 -4.06
N GLN A 19 6.33 -1.83 -4.24
CA GLN A 19 4.90 -1.58 -4.41
C GLN A 19 4.25 -0.96 -3.16
N LEU A 20 4.60 -1.41 -1.95
CA LEU A 20 4.13 -0.79 -0.71
C LEU A 20 4.60 0.66 -0.58
N THR A 21 5.82 0.96 -1.04
CA THR A 21 6.35 2.34 -1.09
C THR A 21 5.54 3.21 -2.05
N ILE A 22 5.17 2.70 -3.23
CA ILE A 22 4.34 3.40 -4.22
C ILE A 22 2.96 3.72 -3.63
N ILE A 23 2.33 2.78 -2.92
CA ILE A 23 1.02 3.01 -2.27
C ILE A 23 1.10 4.16 -1.25
N GLY A 24 2.16 4.18 -0.43
CA GLY A 24 2.38 5.26 0.53
C GLY A 24 2.62 6.62 -0.13
N GLU A 25 3.38 6.65 -1.22
CA GLU A 25 3.61 7.88 -2.00
C GLU A 25 2.33 8.39 -2.67
N ALA A 26 1.56 7.50 -3.30
CA ALA A 26 0.27 7.83 -3.90
C ALA A 26 -0.71 8.42 -2.86
N THR A 27 -0.70 7.89 -1.63
CA THR A 27 -1.49 8.42 -0.53
C THR A 27 -1.15 9.88 -0.19
N LYS A 28 0.13 10.28 -0.29
CA LYS A 28 0.56 11.67 -0.03
C LYS A 28 0.06 12.65 -1.09
N ARG A 29 -0.23 12.18 -2.31
CA ARG A 29 -0.79 12.99 -3.41
C ARG A 29 -2.28 13.28 -3.25
N LEU A 30 -2.99 12.49 -2.43
CA LEU A 30 -4.40 12.73 -2.14
C LEU A 30 -4.60 13.98 -1.29
N SER A 31 -5.57 14.81 -1.69
CA SER A 31 -5.89 16.04 -0.98
C SER A 31 -6.25 15.76 0.49
N LYS A 32 -5.89 16.70 1.37
CA LYS A 32 -6.26 16.61 2.80
C LYS A 32 -7.77 16.50 2.97
N ARG A 33 -8.53 17.26 2.17
CA ARG A 33 -10.00 17.23 2.17
C ARG A 33 -10.51 15.82 1.88
N PHE A 34 -10.06 15.17 0.82
CA PHE A 34 -10.49 13.81 0.48
C PHE A 34 -10.22 12.83 1.63
N ARG A 35 -8.99 12.82 2.15
CA ARG A 35 -8.62 11.93 3.27
C ARG A 35 -9.47 12.16 4.53
N GLN A 36 -9.84 13.41 4.81
CA GLN A 36 -10.73 13.75 5.93
C GLN A 36 -12.17 13.29 5.74
N HIS A 37 -12.67 13.21 4.49
CA HIS A 37 -14.01 12.71 4.20
C HIS A 37 -14.09 11.18 4.25
N HIS A 38 -12.95 10.49 4.24
CA HIS A 38 -12.87 9.03 4.29
C HIS A 38 -12.00 8.54 5.49
N PRO A 39 -12.36 8.86 6.74
CA PRO A 39 -11.51 8.59 7.90
C PRO A 39 -11.38 7.10 8.25
N ALA A 40 -12.25 6.24 7.71
CA ALA A 40 -12.17 4.79 7.89
C ALA A 40 -10.96 4.16 7.19
N ILE A 41 -10.41 4.83 6.16
CA ILE A 41 -9.24 4.35 5.43
C ILE A 41 -7.97 4.79 6.18
N PRO A 42 -6.99 3.89 6.39
CA PRO A 42 -5.82 4.15 7.23
C PRO A 42 -4.74 5.00 6.53
N TRP A 43 -5.08 6.21 6.07
CA TRP A 43 -4.20 7.08 5.28
C TRP A 43 -2.83 7.35 5.92
N GLN A 44 -2.82 7.61 7.23
CA GLN A 44 -1.58 7.89 7.96
C GLN A 44 -0.66 6.66 8.02
N GLN A 45 -1.22 5.46 8.15
CA GLN A 45 -0.45 4.22 8.17
C GLN A 45 0.17 3.94 6.80
N MET A 46 -0.56 4.17 5.71
CA MET A 46 -0.03 4.04 4.35
C MET A 46 1.10 5.03 4.08
N ALA A 47 0.90 6.30 4.43
CA ALA A 47 1.94 7.32 4.28
C ALA A 47 3.18 7.02 5.14
N GLY A 48 2.98 6.55 6.38
CA GLY A 48 4.05 6.18 7.32
C GLY A 48 4.80 4.90 6.91
N MET A 49 4.14 3.95 6.26
CA MET A 49 4.78 2.74 5.74
C MET A 49 5.91 3.08 4.76
N ARG A 50 5.68 4.04 3.84
CA ARG A 50 6.74 4.53 2.93
C ARG A 50 7.94 5.07 3.73
N ASP A 51 7.68 5.86 4.77
CA ASP A 51 8.76 6.47 5.54
C ASP A 51 9.57 5.40 6.30
N HIS A 52 8.90 4.35 6.81
CA HIS A 52 9.58 3.23 7.45
C HIS A 52 10.39 2.38 6.45
N LEU A 53 9.83 2.06 5.29
CA LEU A 53 10.50 1.21 4.29
C LEU A 53 11.70 1.89 3.62
N VAL A 54 11.68 3.21 3.46
CA VAL A 54 12.79 3.97 2.87
C VAL A 54 13.92 4.22 3.88
N HIS A 55 13.61 4.48 5.15
CA HIS A 55 14.61 4.88 6.16
C HIS A 55 15.13 3.72 7.03
N ALA A 56 14.39 2.62 7.13
CA ALA A 56 14.76 1.45 7.94
C ALA A 56 14.79 0.16 7.11
N TYR A 57 15.20 0.26 5.84
CA TYR A 57 15.21 -0.87 4.88
C TYR A 57 16.08 -2.06 5.36
N ASP A 58 17.07 -1.80 6.21
CA ASP A 58 17.96 -2.77 6.84
C ASP A 58 17.31 -3.53 8.02
N LYS A 59 16.23 -3.00 8.59
CA LYS A 59 15.50 -3.54 9.75
C LYS A 59 14.06 -3.95 9.42
N VAL A 60 13.75 -4.17 8.15
CA VAL A 60 12.40 -4.49 7.69
C VAL A 60 11.93 -5.81 8.28
N ASN A 61 10.82 -5.77 9.01
CA ASN A 61 10.13 -6.95 9.49
C ASN A 61 9.38 -7.62 8.33
N LEU A 62 9.95 -8.70 7.77
CA LEU A 62 9.37 -9.42 6.63
C LEU A 62 7.99 -10.03 6.93
N ALA A 63 7.71 -10.40 8.18
CA ALA A 63 6.38 -10.90 8.56
C ALA A 63 5.32 -9.79 8.48
N LEU A 64 5.68 -8.57 8.89
CA LEU A 64 4.80 -7.41 8.75
C LEU A 64 4.58 -7.08 7.27
N VAL A 65 5.64 -7.05 6.45
CA VAL A 65 5.53 -6.81 5.01
C VAL A 65 4.62 -7.83 4.34
N TRP A 66 4.83 -9.11 4.65
CA TRP A 66 3.99 -10.19 4.14
C TRP A 66 2.52 -10.02 4.53
N ARG A 67 2.25 -9.76 5.81
CA ARG A 67 0.88 -9.49 6.30
C ARG A 67 0.27 -8.29 5.59
N THR A 68 1.01 -7.19 5.44
CA THR A 68 0.51 -6.01 4.75
C THR A 68 0.19 -6.29 3.30
N ALA A 69 1.09 -6.96 2.57
CA ALA A 69 0.87 -7.29 1.17
C ALA A 69 -0.27 -8.30 0.95
N THR A 70 -0.45 -9.27 1.84
CA THR A 70 -1.40 -10.38 1.65
C THR A 70 -2.75 -10.20 2.33
N VAL A 71 -2.84 -9.32 3.34
CA VAL A 71 -4.06 -9.09 4.13
C VAL A 71 -4.50 -7.64 4.03
N ASP A 72 -3.63 -6.70 4.39
CA ASP A 72 -4.03 -5.29 4.52
C ASP A 72 -4.27 -4.64 3.15
N VAL A 73 -3.44 -4.92 2.14
CA VAL A 73 -3.60 -4.38 0.78
C VAL A 73 -4.87 -4.88 0.07
N PRO A 74 -5.20 -6.18 0.08
CA PRO A 74 -6.48 -6.64 -0.46
C PRO A 74 -7.70 -6.00 0.22
N ARG A 75 -7.66 -5.84 1.55
CA ARG A 75 -8.71 -5.14 2.29
C ARG A 75 -8.80 -3.66 1.89
N LEU A 76 -7.67 -2.97 1.83
CA LEU A 76 -7.60 -1.59 1.37
C LEU A 76 -8.20 -1.44 -0.03
N ARG A 77 -7.96 -2.39 -0.94
CA ARG A 77 -8.57 -2.37 -2.27
C ARG A 77 -10.10 -2.37 -2.17
N GLN A 78 -10.67 -3.25 -1.35
CA GLN A 78 -12.12 -3.31 -1.13
C GLN A 78 -12.67 -1.99 -0.55
N ASP A 79 -11.93 -1.34 0.34
CA ASP A 79 -12.33 -0.05 0.91
C ASP A 79 -12.24 1.11 -0.11
N LEU A 80 -11.32 1.03 -1.08
CA LEU A 80 -11.10 2.05 -2.10
C LEU A 80 -11.98 1.90 -3.34
N GLU A 81 -12.34 0.68 -3.72
CA GLU A 81 -13.07 0.37 -4.95
C GLU A 81 -14.40 1.14 -5.10
N PRO A 82 -15.21 1.32 -4.04
CA PRO A 82 -16.41 2.16 -4.10
C PRO A 82 -16.15 3.66 -4.29
N LEU A 83 -14.91 4.12 -4.09
CA LEU A 83 -14.52 5.52 -4.22
C LEU A 83 -13.96 5.85 -5.61
N ILE A 84 -13.77 4.83 -6.46
CA ILE A 84 -13.29 5.02 -7.83
C ILE A 84 -14.45 5.59 -8.64
N PRO A 85 -14.29 6.78 -9.25
CA PRO A 85 -15.31 7.31 -10.15
C PRO A 85 -15.49 6.32 -11.32
N PRO A 86 -16.70 6.19 -11.88
CA PRO A 86 -16.87 5.44 -13.12
C PRO A 86 -15.90 5.99 -14.17
N GLU A 87 -15.34 5.12 -15.02
CA GLU A 87 -14.52 5.57 -16.14
C GLU A 87 -15.32 6.62 -16.92
N GLU A 88 -14.78 7.84 -17.03
CA GLU A 88 -15.33 8.82 -17.95
C GLU A 88 -15.25 8.17 -19.33
N SER A 89 -16.41 7.83 -19.89
CA SER A 89 -16.49 7.41 -21.29
C SER A 89 -15.92 8.58 -22.09
N ASP A 90 -14.66 8.44 -22.53
CA ASP A 90 -13.97 9.42 -23.37
C ASP A 90 -14.95 9.82 -24.47
N SER A 91 -15.52 11.00 -24.29
CA SER A 91 -16.40 11.62 -25.26
C SER A 91 -15.46 12.25 -26.27
N ALA A 92 -15.00 11.42 -27.20
CA ALA A 92 -14.26 11.83 -28.40
C ALA A 92 -15.12 12.75 -29.28
#